data_AF-A0A956RAZ9-F1
#
_entry.id   AF-A0A956RAZ9-F1
#
_cell.length_a   1.000
_cell.length_b   1.000
_cell.length_c   1.000
_cell.angle_alpha   90.00
_cell.angle_beta   90.00
_cell.angle_gamma   90.00
#
_symmetry.space_group_name_H-M   'P 1'
#
loop_
_entity.id
_entity.type
_entity.pdbx_description
1 polymer ?
#
loop_
_entity_poly.entity_id
_entity_poly.type
_entity_poly.pdbx_seq_one_letter_code
_entity_poly.pdbx_strand_id
1 'polypeptide(L)'
;MSETNDDEPEGLTREGADSGAEPGEVDLEALAAEDGDPDDAVDMSDLDALGVEGVVARLRSDGGDEVEPLGKGRPRRSPVVSVLVVAFGAYLLVTMFGDLRYWLRSSEPVELGHAATLLQDGRTLDAYADQYVALEGTPDVQHAARLTTKERFVGYLRVTEGGGGLFAAVPRPKDQPATNNFEGRYVGRLRRLRDDRAYQWLAEFYANEQVTRAVDLDPATLPGALSSGSLPVAGGGSISARPHEQVRLVFEGPDARVQLGKTSFPDAAAAEQAVAGLGHPYVRLSPTATFHRFVVRVPPGQRASAQQALNAGLEGVEDVTDPKVGAMVLDLPANYGAPLGEIRAEGDQITFPYGDNATSPGYDVVDGRLVERPARERLSLPVAALTSARLERVIEVDPDGFVVAVGEQPGDAWTMGALWLLALVITGANLASLVLWWRRRSG
;
A
#
# COMPACT_ATOMS: atom_id res chain seq x y z
N MET A 1 -60.49 -1.12 40.48
CA MET A 1 -60.17 0.02 41.37
C MET A 1 -58.86 0.59 40.88
N SER A 2 -58.91 1.83 40.39
CA SER A 2 -57.84 2.83 40.15
C SER A 2 -56.65 2.40 39.27
N GLU A 3 -56.45 3.02 38.09
CA GLU A 3 -55.73 4.31 37.86
C GLU A 3 -54.25 4.19 38.27
N THR A 4 -53.22 4.52 37.49
CA THR A 4 -53.07 5.33 36.26
C THR A 4 -51.61 5.18 35.76
N ASN A 5 -51.35 5.79 34.59
CA ASN A 5 -50.07 6.25 34.01
C ASN A 5 -49.43 5.38 32.90
N ASP A 6 -49.74 5.76 31.67
CA ASP A 6 -48.87 6.58 30.79
C ASP A 6 -47.39 6.19 30.72
N ASP A 7 -46.97 5.68 29.56
CA ASP A 7 -46.11 6.44 28.62
C ASP A 7 -45.80 5.55 27.40
N GLU A 8 -46.29 5.95 26.22
CA GLU A 8 -45.59 5.65 24.96
C GLU A 8 -44.35 6.56 24.87
N PRO A 9 -43.31 6.15 24.12
CA PRO A 9 -43.26 6.71 22.78
C PRO A 9 -42.80 5.75 21.68
N GLU A 10 -43.49 5.91 20.55
CA GLU A 10 -42.96 6.18 19.21
C GLU A 10 -41.92 5.23 18.60
N GLY A 11 -42.35 4.63 17.49
CA GLY A 11 -41.52 3.86 16.59
C GLY A 11 -40.50 4.70 15.82
N LEU A 12 -39.42 4.01 15.44
CA LEU A 12 -38.55 4.42 14.36
C LEU A 12 -38.35 3.24 13.41
N THR A 13 -39.00 3.38 12.26
CA THR A 13 -38.65 2.75 10.98
C THR A 13 -37.16 2.87 10.72
N ARG A 14 -36.48 1.73 10.56
CA ARG A 14 -35.11 1.68 10.05
C ARG A 14 -35.12 1.16 8.62
N GLU A 15 -35.32 2.08 7.69
CA GLU A 15 -34.97 1.90 6.28
C GLU A 15 -33.44 1.91 6.13
N GLY A 16 -32.97 1.10 5.20
CA GLY A 16 -31.56 0.88 4.93
C GLY A 16 -30.88 2.09 4.30
N ALA A 17 -29.59 2.22 4.61
CA ALA A 17 -28.62 2.84 3.74
C ALA A 17 -27.43 1.88 3.67
N ASP A 18 -27.38 1.21 2.53
CA ASP A 18 -26.21 0.55 1.99
C ASP A 18 -25.18 1.65 1.71
N SER A 19 -24.10 1.69 2.49
CA SER A 19 -22.92 2.47 2.16
C SER A 19 -21.72 1.53 2.20
N GLY A 20 -21.47 0.89 1.06
CA GLY A 20 -20.17 0.34 0.73
C GLY A 20 -19.15 1.47 0.76
N ALA A 21 -18.46 1.62 1.88
CA ALA A 21 -17.24 2.39 1.96
C ALA A 21 -16.13 1.60 1.25
N GLU A 22 -15.72 2.06 0.07
CA GLU A 22 -14.42 1.67 -0.47
C GLU A 22 -13.34 2.17 0.49
N PRO A 23 -12.34 1.34 0.86
CA PRO A 23 -11.24 1.79 1.70
C PRO A 23 -10.28 2.65 0.87
N GLY A 24 -10.01 3.88 1.32
CA GLY A 24 -8.80 4.63 0.94
C GLY A 24 -8.95 5.85 0.04
N GLU A 25 -10.14 6.45 -0.12
CA GLU A 25 -10.28 7.74 -0.82
C GLU A 25 -10.05 8.90 0.16
N VAL A 26 -8.96 9.67 -0.03
CA VAL A 26 -8.66 10.87 0.78
C VAL A 26 -8.68 12.08 -0.14
N ASP A 27 -9.61 13.00 0.13
CA ASP A 27 -9.71 14.30 -0.53
C ASP A 27 -8.75 15.31 0.14
N LEU A 28 -7.77 15.80 -0.60
CA LEU A 28 -6.78 16.75 -0.11
C LEU A 28 -7.32 18.19 0.04
N GLU A 29 -8.53 18.52 -0.42
CA GLU A 29 -9.15 19.82 -0.15
C GLU A 29 -9.59 19.97 1.33
N ALA A 30 -9.80 18.87 2.07
CA ALA A 30 -10.18 18.93 3.49
C ALA A 30 -9.00 19.20 4.44
N LEU A 31 -7.76 18.94 4.03
CA LEU A 31 -6.54 19.15 4.83
C LEU A 31 -5.79 20.46 4.51
N ALA A 32 -6.18 21.16 3.43
CA ALA A 32 -5.62 22.46 3.06
C ALA A 32 -6.39 23.66 3.66
N ALA A 33 -7.39 23.42 4.51
CA ALA A 33 -8.28 24.45 5.05
C ALA A 33 -7.81 25.11 6.38
N GLU A 34 -6.64 24.73 6.92
CA GLU A 34 -6.01 25.43 8.04
C GLU A 34 -4.63 25.96 7.63
N ASP A 35 -4.61 27.07 6.89
CA ASP A 35 -3.67 28.17 7.10
C ASP A 35 -3.90 29.28 6.05
N GLY A 36 -4.33 30.46 6.52
CA GLY A 36 -4.14 31.73 5.81
C GLY A 36 -5.29 32.20 4.91
N ASP A 37 -5.95 33.24 5.40
CA ASP A 37 -6.95 34.09 4.74
C ASP A 37 -6.58 34.49 3.29
N PRO A 38 -7.37 34.10 2.25
CA PRO A 38 -7.10 34.40 0.85
C PRO A 38 -7.97 35.56 0.33
N ASP A 39 -7.87 36.75 0.91
CA ASP A 39 -8.62 37.95 0.44
C ASP A 39 -7.81 38.89 -0.48
N ASP A 40 -6.70 38.43 -1.06
CA ASP A 40 -5.93 39.16 -2.10
C ASP A 40 -5.83 38.35 -3.41
N ALA A 41 -6.93 37.74 -3.84
CA ALA A 41 -7.06 37.21 -5.19
C ALA A 41 -7.32 38.36 -6.17
N VAL A 42 -6.30 38.69 -6.96
CA VAL A 42 -6.44 39.56 -8.14
C VAL A 42 -7.50 38.95 -9.07
N ASP A 43 -8.60 39.68 -9.25
CA ASP A 43 -9.71 39.29 -10.11
C ASP A 43 -9.25 39.16 -11.57
N MET A 44 -9.05 37.93 -12.02
CA MET A 44 -8.64 37.63 -13.39
C MET A 44 -9.80 37.71 -14.40
N SER A 45 -11.01 38.05 -13.97
CA SER A 45 -12.16 38.23 -14.88
C SER A 45 -12.20 39.61 -15.56
N ASP A 46 -11.46 40.60 -15.06
CA ASP A 46 -11.31 41.92 -15.69
C ASP A 46 -10.31 41.93 -16.87
N LEU A 47 -9.49 40.89 -17.00
CA LEU A 47 -8.44 40.78 -18.02
C LEU A 47 -8.92 40.25 -19.37
N ASP A 48 -10.06 39.56 -19.42
CA ASP A 48 -10.70 39.10 -20.66
C ASP A 48 -11.66 40.16 -21.26
N ALA A 49 -12.17 41.09 -20.45
CA ALA A 49 -13.03 42.19 -20.91
C ALA A 49 -12.26 43.30 -21.64
N LEU A 50 -10.96 43.43 -21.38
CA LEU A 50 -10.07 44.41 -21.98
C LEU A 50 -8.99 43.70 -22.80
N GLY A 51 -9.38 43.21 -23.98
CA GLY A 51 -8.45 42.65 -24.95
C GLY A 51 -7.23 43.55 -25.19
N VAL A 52 -6.16 42.97 -25.74
CA VAL A 52 -4.82 43.57 -25.90
C VAL A 52 -4.83 45.00 -26.49
N GLU A 53 -5.85 45.39 -27.26
CA GLU A 53 -6.05 46.75 -27.77
C GLU A 53 -6.44 47.80 -26.71
N GLY A 54 -7.18 47.42 -25.66
CA GLY A 54 -7.58 48.32 -24.56
C GLY A 54 -6.42 48.74 -23.67
N VAL A 55 -5.46 47.83 -23.45
CA VAL A 55 -4.22 48.10 -22.70
C VAL A 55 -3.28 49.03 -23.51
N VAL A 56 -3.26 48.90 -24.84
CA VAL A 56 -2.46 49.77 -25.73
C VAL A 56 -3.07 51.17 -25.88
N ALA A 57 -4.40 51.30 -25.80
CA ALA A 57 -5.08 52.60 -25.82
C ALA A 57 -4.82 53.41 -24.54
N ARG A 58 -4.84 52.75 -23.36
CA ARG A 58 -4.61 53.41 -22.06
C ARG A 58 -3.15 53.89 -21.88
N LEU A 59 -2.20 53.22 -22.53
CA LEU A 59 -0.79 53.65 -22.60
C LEU A 59 -0.54 54.80 -23.60
N ARG A 60 -1.49 55.11 -24.48
CA ARG A 60 -1.40 56.23 -25.45
C ARG A 60 -2.12 57.50 -24.99
N SER A 61 -3.11 57.41 -24.10
CA SER A 61 -3.89 58.57 -23.66
C SER A 61 -3.27 59.40 -22.53
N ASP A 62 -2.22 58.90 -21.88
CA ASP A 62 -1.57 59.57 -20.73
C ASP A 62 -0.36 60.44 -21.14
N GLY A 63 -0.30 60.87 -22.40
CA GLY A 63 0.84 61.60 -22.95
C GLY A 63 0.47 62.65 -24.00
N GLY A 64 -0.10 63.77 -23.55
CA GLY A 64 -0.06 65.07 -24.25
C GLY A 64 0.17 66.15 -23.17
N ASP A 65 1.02 67.16 -23.32
CA ASP A 65 1.82 67.70 -24.42
C ASP A 65 3.11 68.26 -23.81
N GLU A 66 4.25 68.08 -24.49
CA GLU A 66 5.23 69.13 -24.79
C GLU A 66 6.42 68.52 -25.54
N VAL A 67 6.73 69.12 -26.69
CA VAL A 67 7.79 68.67 -27.60
C VAL A 67 9.10 69.35 -27.20
N GLU A 68 10.00 68.60 -26.58
CA GLU A 68 11.45 68.88 -26.59
C GLU A 68 12.21 67.73 -27.30
N PRO A 69 13.24 68.02 -28.13
CA PRO A 69 13.93 67.00 -28.88
C PRO A 69 14.97 66.29 -28.00
N LEU A 70 14.50 65.41 -27.12
CA LEU A 70 15.38 64.51 -26.37
C LEU A 70 15.64 63.27 -27.21
N GLY A 71 16.88 63.13 -27.68
CA GLY A 71 17.42 61.85 -28.12
C GLY A 71 17.27 60.84 -26.98
N LYS A 72 16.20 60.06 -26.99
CA LYS A 72 15.88 59.07 -25.96
C LYS A 72 16.90 57.94 -26.05
N GLY A 73 17.98 58.09 -25.28
CA GLY A 73 18.82 56.96 -24.89
C GLY A 73 17.92 55.88 -24.30
N ARG A 74 17.94 54.68 -24.91
CA ARG A 74 17.21 53.51 -24.39
C ARG A 74 17.45 53.42 -22.88
N PRO A 75 16.41 53.24 -22.04
CA PRO A 75 16.59 53.11 -20.60
C PRO A 75 17.64 52.01 -20.35
N ARG A 76 18.75 52.40 -19.70
CA ARG A 76 19.83 51.48 -19.35
C ARG A 76 19.26 50.49 -18.34
N ARG A 77 19.03 49.24 -18.78
CA ARG A 77 18.65 48.13 -17.89
C ARG A 77 19.67 48.05 -16.74
N SER A 78 19.18 47.98 -15.50
CA SER A 78 20.05 47.88 -14.33
C SER A 78 20.88 46.58 -14.40
N PRO A 79 22.21 46.64 -14.19
CA PRO A 79 23.06 45.45 -14.22
C PRO A 79 22.67 44.46 -13.10
N VAL A 80 22.18 44.95 -11.95
CA VAL A 80 21.73 44.10 -10.83
C VAL A 80 20.54 43.23 -11.24
N VAL A 81 19.55 43.83 -11.91
CA VAL A 81 18.39 43.09 -12.44
C VAL A 81 18.85 42.02 -13.44
N SER A 82 19.83 42.35 -14.29
CA SER A 82 20.35 41.38 -15.27
C SER A 82 21.05 40.20 -14.58
N VAL A 83 21.78 40.43 -13.48
CA VAL A 83 22.40 39.35 -12.69
C VAL A 83 21.33 38.45 -12.07
N LEU A 84 20.29 39.02 -11.46
CA LEU A 84 19.19 38.24 -10.87
C LEU A 84 18.46 37.40 -11.91
N VAL A 85 18.15 37.97 -13.08
CA VAL A 85 17.50 37.25 -14.18
C VAL A 85 18.39 36.13 -14.71
N VAL A 86 19.70 36.34 -14.80
CA VAL A 86 20.65 35.29 -15.21
C VAL A 86 20.70 34.17 -14.18
N ALA A 87 20.78 34.48 -12.89
CA ALA A 87 20.81 33.48 -11.82
C ALA A 87 19.50 32.65 -11.80
N PHE A 88 18.36 33.32 -11.84
CA PHE A 88 17.05 32.66 -11.88
C PHE A 88 16.84 31.84 -13.15
N GLY A 89 17.22 32.38 -14.31
CA GLY A 89 17.11 31.66 -15.56
C GLY A 89 18.08 30.48 -15.66
N ALA A 90 19.30 30.59 -15.12
CA ALA A 90 20.21 29.44 -14.99
C ALA A 90 19.61 28.34 -14.09
N TYR A 91 18.97 28.73 -12.98
CA TYR A 91 18.24 27.80 -12.12
C TYR A 91 17.13 27.06 -12.90
N LEU A 92 16.26 27.78 -13.62
CA LEU A 92 15.20 27.18 -14.43
C LEU A 92 15.75 26.25 -15.53
N LEU A 93 16.82 26.67 -16.21
CA LEU A 93 17.45 25.85 -17.24
C LEU A 93 17.99 24.53 -16.68
N VAL A 94 18.53 24.55 -15.46
CA VAL A 94 19.03 23.34 -14.79
C VAL A 94 17.86 22.44 -14.36
N THR A 95 16.82 22.98 -13.73
CA THR A 95 15.71 22.19 -13.21
C THR A 95 14.85 21.59 -14.32
N MET A 96 14.65 22.32 -15.43
CA MET A 96 13.83 21.86 -16.57
C MET A 96 14.63 21.04 -17.59
N PHE A 97 15.94 20.84 -17.39
CA PHE A 97 16.79 20.13 -18.36
C PHE A 97 16.35 18.67 -18.57
N GLY A 98 15.85 18.02 -17.52
CA GLY A 98 15.29 16.67 -17.60
C GLY A 98 14.10 16.59 -18.57
N ASP A 99 13.20 17.56 -18.51
CA ASP A 99 12.02 17.63 -19.37
C ASP A 99 12.38 17.97 -20.82
N LEU A 100 13.35 18.86 -21.05
CA LEU A 100 13.90 19.10 -22.38
C LEU A 100 14.50 17.81 -22.96
N ARG A 101 15.35 17.13 -22.19
CA ARG A 101 15.99 15.88 -22.63
C ARG A 101 14.93 14.83 -22.93
N TYR A 102 13.89 14.73 -22.10
CA TYR A 102 12.79 13.81 -22.30
C TYR A 102 12.02 14.12 -23.58
N TRP A 103 11.66 15.38 -23.81
CA TRP A 103 10.99 15.83 -25.04
C TRP A 103 11.78 15.49 -26.31
N LEU A 104 13.12 15.53 -26.26
CA LEU A 104 13.99 15.19 -27.40
C LEU A 104 14.18 13.67 -27.61
N ARG A 105 13.59 12.80 -26.78
CA ARG A 105 13.71 11.34 -26.93
C ARG A 105 12.81 10.79 -28.04
N SER A 106 13.15 9.57 -28.47
CA SER A 106 12.31 8.76 -29.35
C SER A 106 10.96 8.45 -28.69
N SER A 107 9.89 8.44 -29.48
CA SER A 107 8.57 7.95 -29.10
C SER A 107 8.48 6.41 -29.07
N GLU A 108 9.56 5.70 -29.38
CA GLU A 108 9.66 4.26 -29.17
C GLU A 108 10.17 3.97 -27.75
N PRO A 109 9.44 3.21 -26.93
CA PRO A 109 9.84 2.93 -25.55
C PRO A 109 11.03 1.98 -25.50
N VAL A 110 11.92 2.19 -24.53
CA VAL A 110 12.96 1.23 -24.18
C VAL A 110 12.32 0.05 -23.46
N GLU A 111 12.36 -1.12 -24.07
CA GLU A 111 11.85 -2.37 -23.49
C GLU A 111 12.76 -2.84 -22.35
N LEU A 112 12.28 -2.72 -21.10
CA LEU A 112 12.98 -3.17 -19.91
C LEU A 112 12.70 -4.65 -19.59
N GLY A 113 11.66 -5.23 -20.19
CA GLY A 113 11.20 -6.58 -19.89
C GLY A 113 10.51 -6.67 -18.53
N HIS A 114 10.56 -7.85 -17.91
CA HIS A 114 9.84 -8.12 -16.67
C HIS A 114 10.63 -7.68 -15.42
N ALA A 115 9.94 -7.01 -14.50
CA ALA A 115 10.47 -6.53 -13.23
C ALA A 115 11.15 -7.64 -12.40
N ALA A 116 10.61 -8.87 -12.42
CA ALA A 116 11.22 -10.03 -11.74
C ALA A 116 12.66 -10.26 -12.20
N THR A 117 12.88 -10.31 -13.51
CA THR A 117 14.21 -10.54 -14.10
C THR A 117 15.12 -9.33 -13.94
N LEU A 118 14.57 -8.12 -14.02
CA LEU A 118 15.37 -6.90 -13.97
C LEU A 118 15.94 -6.65 -12.57
N LEU A 119 15.17 -6.94 -11.52
CA LEU A 119 15.55 -6.64 -10.13
C LEU A 119 16.29 -7.79 -9.44
N GLN A 120 16.13 -9.04 -9.88
CA GLN A 120 16.87 -10.19 -9.33
C GLN A 120 18.38 -10.11 -9.54
N ASP A 121 18.83 -9.48 -10.62
CA ASP A 121 20.26 -9.36 -10.98
C ASP A 121 20.99 -8.24 -10.21
N GLY A 122 20.31 -7.53 -9.29
CA GLY A 122 20.86 -6.33 -8.64
C GLY A 122 21.07 -5.16 -9.60
N ARG A 123 20.47 -5.20 -10.80
CA ARG A 123 20.50 -4.09 -11.74
C ARG A 123 19.59 -2.98 -11.23
N THR A 124 20.12 -1.76 -11.19
CA THR A 124 19.33 -0.59 -10.83
C THR A 124 18.67 0.02 -12.06
N LEU A 125 17.55 0.69 -11.85
CA LEU A 125 16.83 1.42 -12.88
C LEU A 125 17.43 2.82 -13.16
N ASP A 126 18.52 3.18 -12.48
CA ASP A 126 19.14 4.52 -12.56
C ASP A 126 19.52 4.92 -13.99
N ALA A 127 20.02 3.97 -14.77
CA ALA A 127 20.41 4.22 -16.17
C ALA A 127 19.22 4.65 -17.03
N TYR A 128 18.00 4.28 -16.63
CA TYR A 128 16.75 4.54 -17.35
C TYR A 128 15.95 5.72 -16.78
N ALA A 129 16.48 6.42 -15.76
CA ALA A 129 15.83 7.58 -15.19
C ALA A 129 15.55 8.67 -16.27
N ASP A 130 14.34 9.22 -16.25
CA ASP A 130 13.81 10.17 -17.24
C ASP A 130 13.93 9.65 -18.69
N GLN A 131 13.69 8.36 -18.89
CA GLN A 131 13.54 7.75 -20.21
C GLN A 131 12.10 7.28 -20.42
N TYR A 132 11.72 7.17 -21.69
CA TYR A 132 10.47 6.56 -22.09
C TYR A 132 10.66 5.05 -22.16
N VAL A 133 9.99 4.32 -21.29
CA VAL A 133 10.24 2.88 -21.06
C VAL A 133 8.96 2.07 -21.13
N ALA A 134 9.11 0.78 -21.38
CA ALA A 134 8.07 -0.24 -21.21
C ALA A 134 8.56 -1.28 -20.20
N LEU A 135 7.79 -1.49 -19.15
CA LEU A 135 8.09 -2.39 -18.04
C LEU A 135 6.94 -3.36 -17.82
N GLU A 136 7.24 -4.65 -17.67
CA GLU A 136 6.24 -5.67 -17.34
C GLU A 136 6.36 -6.09 -15.86
N GLY A 137 5.25 -6.29 -15.17
CA GLY A 137 5.27 -6.66 -13.75
C GLY A 137 3.88 -6.86 -13.15
N THR A 138 3.84 -7.49 -11.98
CA THR A 138 2.58 -7.87 -11.33
C THR A 138 2.05 -6.70 -10.50
N PRO A 139 0.89 -6.09 -10.85
CA PRO A 139 0.29 -5.04 -10.05
C PRO A 139 -0.18 -5.58 -8.70
N ASP A 140 0.15 -4.88 -7.63
CA ASP A 140 -0.51 -5.03 -6.34
C ASP A 140 -1.84 -4.28 -6.36
N VAL A 141 -2.88 -4.97 -6.83
CA VAL A 141 -4.23 -4.41 -6.95
C VAL A 141 -4.93 -4.27 -5.60
N GLN A 142 -4.48 -5.01 -4.58
CA GLN A 142 -5.08 -5.00 -3.24
C GLN A 142 -4.75 -3.71 -2.51
N HIS A 143 -3.55 -3.18 -2.71
CA HIS A 143 -3.05 -1.96 -2.08
C HIS A 143 -2.87 -0.83 -3.09
N ALA A 144 -3.78 -0.76 -4.07
CA ALA A 144 -3.80 0.29 -5.08
C ALA A 144 -4.17 1.64 -4.43
N ALA A 145 -3.20 2.53 -4.29
CA ALA A 145 -3.42 3.84 -3.70
C ALA A 145 -4.03 4.79 -4.73
N ARG A 146 -5.00 5.62 -4.29
CA ARG A 146 -5.71 6.52 -5.18
C ARG A 146 -5.56 8.00 -4.84
N LEU A 147 -4.94 8.75 -5.75
CA LEU A 147 -4.81 10.19 -5.63
C LEU A 147 -5.81 10.89 -6.55
N THR A 148 -6.78 11.58 -5.94
CA THR A 148 -7.77 12.38 -6.67
C THR A 148 -7.21 13.76 -6.98
N THR A 149 -7.33 14.19 -8.23
CA THR A 149 -7.03 15.57 -8.69
C THR A 149 -8.31 16.22 -9.24
N LYS A 150 -8.27 17.51 -9.60
CA LYS A 150 -9.46 18.22 -10.14
C LYS A 150 -10.06 17.51 -11.37
N GLU A 151 -9.23 17.03 -12.29
CA GLU A 151 -9.66 16.52 -13.59
C GLU A 151 -9.61 14.99 -13.72
N ARG A 152 -8.75 14.32 -12.94
CA ARG A 152 -8.48 12.89 -13.06
C ARG A 152 -8.15 12.26 -11.71
N PHE A 153 -8.22 10.95 -11.63
CA PHE A 153 -7.62 10.18 -10.55
C PHE A 153 -6.31 9.55 -11.06
N VAL A 154 -5.29 9.46 -10.21
CA VAL A 154 -4.05 8.74 -10.51
C VAL A 154 -3.95 7.55 -9.58
N GLY A 155 -3.98 6.34 -10.16
CA GLY A 155 -3.79 5.09 -9.44
C GLY A 155 -2.32 4.79 -9.31
N TYR A 156 -1.81 4.78 -8.08
CA TYR A 156 -0.45 4.34 -7.78
C TYR A 156 -0.49 2.85 -7.45
N LEU A 157 0.05 2.05 -8.37
CA LEU A 157 0.11 0.60 -8.26
C LEU A 157 1.53 0.19 -7.95
N ARG A 158 1.73 -0.52 -6.84
CA ARG A 158 3.02 -1.15 -6.56
C ARG A 158 3.24 -2.30 -7.53
N VAL A 159 4.44 -2.41 -8.09
CA VAL A 159 4.86 -3.58 -8.86
C VAL A 159 5.47 -4.56 -7.87
N THR A 160 4.81 -5.69 -7.65
CA THR A 160 5.08 -6.61 -6.53
C THR A 160 6.55 -7.03 -6.43
N GLU A 161 7.18 -7.26 -7.59
CA GLU A 161 8.57 -7.68 -7.72
C GLU A 161 9.56 -6.62 -7.19
N GLY A 162 9.20 -5.34 -7.28
CA GLY A 162 10.02 -4.23 -6.80
C GLY A 162 9.83 -3.87 -5.34
N GLY A 163 9.06 -4.65 -4.58
CA GLY A 163 8.81 -4.34 -3.17
C GLY A 163 8.15 -2.97 -3.04
N GLY A 164 8.69 -2.09 -2.19
CA GLY A 164 8.25 -0.70 -2.07
C GLY A 164 9.07 0.28 -2.91
N GLY A 165 9.89 -0.18 -3.86
CA GLY A 165 10.75 0.67 -4.68
C GLY A 165 10.33 0.79 -6.15
N LEU A 166 9.18 0.24 -6.55
CA LEU A 166 8.71 0.31 -7.92
C LEU A 166 7.20 0.44 -8.01
N PHE A 167 6.76 1.52 -8.67
CA PHE A 167 5.35 1.84 -8.84
C PHE A 167 5.01 2.16 -10.30
N ALA A 168 3.73 2.08 -10.63
CA ALA A 168 3.15 2.63 -11.83
C ALA A 168 2.09 3.67 -11.44
N ALA A 169 2.21 4.89 -11.96
CA ALA A 169 1.21 5.93 -11.81
C ALA A 169 0.30 5.88 -13.05
N VAL A 170 -0.91 5.35 -12.88
CA VAL A 170 -1.87 5.13 -13.96
C VAL A 170 -2.94 6.23 -13.91
N PRO A 171 -2.90 7.23 -14.81
CA PRO A 171 -3.97 8.23 -14.88
C PRO A 171 -5.26 7.57 -15.37
N ARG A 172 -6.38 7.86 -14.70
CA ARG A 172 -7.72 7.47 -15.15
C ARG A 172 -8.67 8.67 -15.10
N PRO A 173 -9.53 8.83 -16.12
CA PRO A 173 -10.53 9.89 -16.10
C PRO A 173 -11.63 9.54 -15.07
N LYS A 174 -12.23 10.57 -14.46
CA LYS A 174 -13.21 10.40 -13.35
C LYS A 174 -14.53 9.76 -13.79
N ASP A 175 -14.84 9.82 -15.08
CA ASP A 175 -16.08 9.31 -15.68
C ASP A 175 -16.00 7.81 -16.04
N GLN A 176 -14.83 7.17 -15.92
CA GLN A 176 -14.68 5.74 -16.13
C GLN A 176 -14.74 4.99 -14.79
N PRO A 177 -15.56 3.92 -14.70
CA PRO A 177 -15.57 3.10 -13.50
C PRO A 177 -14.18 2.52 -13.24
N ALA A 178 -13.73 2.60 -11.99
CA ALA A 178 -12.47 1.99 -11.57
C ALA A 178 -12.59 0.47 -11.73
N THR A 179 -11.95 -0.08 -12.76
CA THR A 179 -11.87 -1.53 -12.94
C THR A 179 -10.62 -2.07 -12.24
N ASN A 180 -10.75 -3.15 -11.49
CA ASN A 180 -9.61 -3.88 -10.91
C ASN A 180 -8.80 -4.68 -11.94
N ASN A 181 -9.08 -4.49 -13.23
CA ASN A 181 -8.26 -5.01 -14.32
C ASN A 181 -7.11 -4.02 -14.57
N PHE A 182 -5.90 -4.48 -14.28
CA PHE A 182 -4.67 -3.76 -14.55
C PHE A 182 -3.83 -4.59 -15.49
N GLU A 183 -3.47 -4.01 -16.62
CA GLU A 183 -2.52 -4.61 -17.54
C GLU A 183 -1.15 -4.62 -16.86
N GLY A 184 -0.49 -5.78 -16.83
CA GLY A 184 0.83 -5.94 -16.23
C GLY A 184 1.97 -5.31 -17.04
N ARG A 185 1.66 -4.39 -17.96
CA ARG A 185 2.62 -3.70 -18.83
C ARG A 185 2.43 -2.19 -18.70
N TYR A 186 3.46 -1.52 -18.21
CA TYR A 186 3.46 -0.09 -17.92
C TYR A 186 4.38 0.63 -18.89
N VAL A 187 3.81 1.54 -19.69
CA VAL A 187 4.56 2.32 -20.69
C VAL A 187 4.46 3.80 -20.36
N GLY A 188 5.60 4.47 -20.21
CA GLY A 188 5.62 5.87 -19.78
C GLY A 188 7.00 6.38 -19.41
N ARG A 189 7.05 7.55 -18.78
CA ARG A 189 8.29 8.14 -18.27
C ARG A 189 8.69 7.46 -16.95
N LEU A 190 9.90 6.91 -16.90
CA LEU A 190 10.47 6.43 -15.64
C LEU A 190 11.02 7.61 -14.84
N ARG A 191 10.54 7.81 -13.61
CA ARG A 191 10.99 8.85 -12.69
C ARG A 191 11.48 8.23 -11.40
N ARG A 192 12.35 8.92 -10.67
CA ARG A 192 12.61 8.57 -9.28
C ARG A 192 11.38 8.89 -8.44
N LEU A 193 11.13 8.05 -7.45
CA LEU A 193 9.94 8.18 -6.63
C LEU A 193 9.98 9.45 -5.79
N ARG A 194 11.12 9.79 -5.17
CA ARG A 194 11.32 11.07 -4.45
C ARG A 194 11.04 12.34 -5.27
N ASP A 195 11.14 12.25 -6.60
CA ASP A 195 10.90 13.36 -7.52
C ASP A 195 9.44 13.38 -8.04
N ASP A 196 8.61 12.42 -7.63
CA ASP A 196 7.17 12.37 -7.87
C ASP A 196 6.43 13.16 -6.79
N ARG A 197 5.45 13.96 -7.21
CA ARG A 197 4.64 14.81 -6.33
C ARG A 197 3.87 14.03 -5.27
N ALA A 198 3.56 12.75 -5.51
CA ALA A 198 2.77 11.93 -4.61
C ALA A 198 3.62 11.13 -3.63
N TYR A 199 4.96 11.23 -3.66
CA TYR A 199 5.83 10.39 -2.83
C TYR A 199 5.50 10.47 -1.34
N GLN A 200 5.40 11.67 -0.76
CA GLN A 200 5.13 11.84 0.66
C GLN A 200 3.79 11.21 1.05
N TRP A 201 2.74 11.52 0.29
CA TRP A 201 1.42 10.94 0.48
C TRP A 201 1.42 9.40 0.33
N LEU A 202 2.13 8.87 -0.66
CA LEU A 202 2.22 7.43 -0.89
C LEU A 202 2.96 6.73 0.25
N ALA A 203 4.04 7.33 0.75
CA ALA A 203 4.79 6.84 1.89
C ALA A 203 3.92 6.83 3.16
N GLU A 204 3.17 7.90 3.42
CA GLU A 204 2.22 7.98 4.53
C GLU A 204 1.08 6.95 4.39
N PHE A 205 0.52 6.79 3.19
CA PHE A 205 -0.51 5.79 2.91
C PHE A 205 -0.03 4.37 3.26
N TYR A 206 1.14 3.97 2.75
CA TYR A 206 1.70 2.64 3.04
C TYR A 206 2.07 2.43 4.50
N ALA A 207 2.57 3.48 5.18
CA ALA A 207 2.88 3.45 6.60
C ALA A 207 1.62 3.30 7.46
N ASN A 208 0.54 4.01 7.12
CA ASN A 208 -0.74 3.98 7.85
C ASN A 208 -1.49 2.66 7.65
N GLU A 209 -1.53 2.14 6.42
CA GLU A 209 -2.16 0.87 6.08
C GLU A 209 -1.36 -0.35 6.57
N GLN A 210 -0.11 -0.14 7.02
CA GLN A 210 0.81 -1.20 7.45
C GLN A 210 0.88 -2.34 6.42
N VAL A 211 0.96 -2.00 5.14
CA VAL A 211 0.98 -2.98 4.05
C VAL A 211 2.16 -3.91 4.25
N THR A 212 1.91 -5.21 4.42
CA THR A 212 2.97 -6.19 4.66
C THR A 212 3.20 -7.10 3.47
N ARG A 213 4.45 -7.51 3.29
CA ARG A 213 4.84 -8.64 2.44
C ARG A 213 5.17 -9.83 3.34
N ALA A 214 4.53 -10.95 3.07
CA ALA A 214 4.90 -12.23 3.66
C ALA A 214 6.02 -12.90 2.84
N VAL A 215 7.02 -13.45 3.54
CA VAL A 215 8.06 -14.31 2.97
C VAL A 215 8.02 -15.64 3.71
N ASP A 216 7.70 -16.72 2.99
CA ASP A 216 7.71 -18.08 3.56
C ASP A 216 9.14 -18.48 3.91
N LEU A 217 9.36 -18.76 5.20
CA LEU A 217 10.64 -19.25 5.73
C LEU A 217 10.64 -20.77 5.72
N ASP A 218 11.83 -21.38 5.68
CA ASP A 218 11.97 -22.81 5.89
C ASP A 218 11.88 -23.15 7.39
N PRO A 219 10.77 -23.77 7.87
CA PRO A 219 10.59 -24.05 9.29
C PRO A 219 11.61 -25.05 9.84
N ALA A 220 12.17 -25.94 9.00
CA ALA A 220 13.11 -26.97 9.45
C ALA A 220 14.47 -26.38 9.81
N THR A 221 14.90 -25.35 9.10
CA THR A 221 16.21 -24.70 9.29
C THR A 221 16.13 -23.40 10.07
N LEU A 222 14.93 -22.82 10.22
CA LEU A 222 14.69 -21.58 10.97
C LEU A 222 15.32 -21.55 12.37
N PRO A 223 15.18 -22.57 13.25
CA PRO A 223 15.71 -22.51 14.63
C PRO A 223 17.20 -22.22 14.69
N GLY A 224 17.98 -22.79 13.76
CA GLY A 224 19.43 -22.56 13.67
C GLY A 224 19.81 -21.20 13.10
N ALA A 225 18.89 -20.52 12.42
CA ALA A 225 19.12 -19.24 11.74
C ALA A 225 18.66 -18.01 12.52
N LEU A 226 17.84 -18.17 13.57
CA LEU A 226 17.25 -17.06 14.36
C LEU A 226 18.28 -16.05 14.87
N SER A 227 19.50 -16.48 15.19
CA SER A 227 20.57 -15.61 15.71
C SER A 227 21.46 -14.97 14.63
N SER A 228 21.31 -15.38 13.37
CA SER A 228 22.24 -14.99 12.29
C SER A 228 21.89 -13.67 11.59
N GLY A 229 20.65 -13.18 11.76
CA GLY A 229 20.12 -12.05 10.98
C GLY A 229 19.84 -12.38 9.51
N SER A 230 20.06 -13.62 9.07
CA SER A 230 19.76 -14.11 7.72
C SER A 230 18.90 -15.37 7.82
N LEU A 231 17.65 -15.27 7.39
CA LEU A 231 16.67 -16.36 7.51
C LEU A 231 16.58 -17.17 6.22
N PRO A 232 16.50 -18.51 6.30
CA PRO A 232 16.33 -19.38 5.13
C PRO A 232 14.91 -19.23 4.59
N VAL A 233 14.78 -19.07 3.28
CA VAL A 233 13.50 -18.95 2.58
C VAL A 233 13.10 -20.32 2.04
N ALA A 234 11.82 -20.69 2.12
CA ALA A 234 11.33 -22.01 1.72
C ALA A 234 11.59 -22.35 0.23
N GLY A 235 11.66 -21.33 -0.64
CA GLY A 235 12.01 -21.46 -2.06
C GLY A 235 13.52 -21.51 -2.36
N GLY A 236 14.36 -21.52 -1.32
CA GLY A 236 15.82 -21.45 -1.43
C GLY A 236 16.38 -20.04 -1.24
N GLY A 237 17.67 -19.97 -0.94
CA GLY A 237 18.36 -18.72 -0.60
C GLY A 237 18.12 -18.28 0.85
N SER A 238 18.46 -17.03 1.14
CA SER A 238 18.22 -16.43 2.45
C SER A 238 17.81 -14.97 2.31
N ILE A 239 17.13 -14.46 3.35
CA ILE A 239 16.70 -13.07 3.45
C ILE A 239 17.31 -12.44 4.70
N SER A 240 17.90 -11.26 4.57
CA SER A 240 18.29 -10.47 5.75
C SER A 240 17.03 -10.05 6.49
N ALA A 241 17.00 -10.22 7.81
CA ALA A 241 15.86 -9.85 8.65
C ALA A 241 16.29 -9.02 9.84
N ARG A 242 15.44 -8.07 10.26
CA ARG A 242 15.70 -7.17 11.39
C ARG A 242 15.01 -7.70 12.66
N PRO A 243 15.58 -7.49 13.86
CA PRO A 243 15.00 -8.03 15.10
C PRO A 243 13.57 -7.60 15.42
N HIS A 244 13.11 -6.45 14.92
CA HIS A 244 11.75 -5.95 15.14
C HIS A 244 10.72 -6.44 14.11
N GLU A 245 11.16 -7.14 13.05
CA GLU A 245 10.23 -7.68 12.05
C GLU A 245 9.40 -8.81 12.65
N GLN A 246 8.13 -8.90 12.25
CA GLN A 246 7.21 -9.89 12.79
C GLN A 246 7.41 -11.23 12.08
N VAL A 247 7.35 -12.31 12.84
CA VAL A 247 7.33 -13.67 12.31
C VAL A 247 6.04 -14.34 12.76
N ARG A 248 5.27 -14.83 11.79
CA ARG A 248 4.12 -15.69 12.03
C ARG A 248 4.58 -17.13 12.05
N LEU A 249 4.37 -17.81 13.18
CA LEU A 249 4.68 -19.22 13.40
C LEU A 249 3.39 -20.03 13.43
N VAL A 250 3.34 -21.13 12.69
CA VAL A 250 2.19 -22.04 12.63
C VAL A 250 2.61 -23.39 13.18
N PHE A 251 1.93 -23.81 14.23
CA PHE A 251 2.16 -25.10 14.88
C PHE A 251 0.98 -26.04 14.68
N GLU A 252 1.25 -27.30 14.39
CA GLU A 252 0.24 -28.37 14.38
C GLU A 252 0.32 -29.19 15.66
N GLY A 253 -0.79 -29.21 16.39
CA GLY A 253 -0.93 -29.96 17.63
C GLY A 253 -1.62 -31.32 17.46
N PRO A 254 -1.65 -32.12 18.53
CA PRO A 254 -2.38 -33.39 18.57
C PRO A 254 -3.90 -33.21 18.62
N ASP A 255 -4.38 -31.98 18.81
CA ASP A 255 -5.79 -31.66 19.01
C ASP A 255 -6.47 -31.32 17.68
N ALA A 256 -7.76 -31.60 17.58
CA ALA A 256 -8.61 -31.33 16.43
C ALA A 256 -9.84 -30.53 16.85
N ARG A 257 -10.35 -29.71 15.94
CA ARG A 257 -11.63 -29.03 16.10
C ARG A 257 -12.74 -29.94 15.59
N VAL A 258 -13.66 -30.30 16.46
CA VAL A 258 -14.84 -31.10 16.08
C VAL A 258 -16.07 -30.20 16.08
N GLN A 259 -16.76 -30.18 14.95
CA GLN A 259 -18.00 -29.43 14.76
C GLN A 259 -19.13 -30.40 14.47
N LEU A 260 -20.23 -30.30 15.21
CA LEU A 260 -21.41 -31.15 15.05
C LEU A 260 -22.60 -30.26 14.68
N GLY A 261 -23.17 -30.50 13.50
CA GLY A 261 -24.29 -29.75 12.96
C GLY A 261 -25.56 -29.95 13.78
N LYS A 262 -26.24 -28.85 14.12
CA LYS A 262 -27.46 -28.91 14.96
C LYS A 262 -28.64 -29.60 14.29
N THR A 263 -28.62 -29.77 12.96
CA THR A 263 -29.64 -30.54 12.24
C THR A 263 -29.58 -32.02 12.62
N SER A 264 -28.36 -32.57 12.74
CA SER A 264 -28.14 -33.98 13.08
C SER A 264 -27.98 -34.21 14.58
N PHE A 265 -27.54 -33.19 15.32
CA PHE A 265 -27.36 -33.22 16.77
C PHE A 265 -28.19 -32.08 17.40
N PRO A 266 -29.49 -32.30 17.64
CA PRO A 266 -30.44 -31.22 17.96
C PRO A 266 -30.18 -30.53 19.29
N ASP A 267 -29.53 -31.23 20.23
CA ASP A 267 -29.19 -30.69 21.53
C ASP A 267 -27.74 -30.97 21.92
N ALA A 268 -27.30 -30.21 22.92
CA ALA A 268 -25.93 -30.26 23.38
C ALA A 268 -25.55 -31.58 24.07
N ALA A 269 -26.51 -32.29 24.67
CA ALA A 269 -26.24 -33.54 25.36
C ALA A 269 -25.99 -34.67 24.34
N ALA A 270 -26.78 -34.71 23.27
CA ALA A 270 -26.58 -35.63 22.15
C ALA A 270 -25.22 -35.40 21.47
N ALA A 271 -24.87 -34.13 21.21
CA ALA A 271 -23.57 -33.77 20.64
C ALA A 271 -22.40 -34.18 21.55
N GLU A 272 -22.52 -33.93 22.86
CA GLU A 272 -21.50 -34.30 23.83
C GLU A 272 -21.37 -35.82 23.98
N GLN A 273 -22.48 -36.56 23.97
CA GLN A 273 -22.47 -38.02 24.00
C GLN A 273 -21.75 -38.62 22.78
N ALA A 274 -21.98 -38.07 21.59
CA ALA A 274 -21.31 -38.50 20.37
C ALA A 274 -19.79 -38.28 20.44
N VAL A 275 -19.35 -37.09 20.91
CA VAL A 275 -17.92 -36.79 21.09
C VAL A 275 -17.29 -37.66 22.17
N ALA A 276 -17.97 -37.86 23.31
CA ALA A 276 -17.51 -38.76 24.36
C ALA A 276 -17.38 -40.21 23.87
N GLY A 277 -18.25 -40.64 22.96
CA GLY A 277 -18.21 -41.96 22.31
C GLY A 277 -16.95 -42.22 21.48
N LEU A 278 -16.20 -41.18 21.09
CA LEU A 278 -14.89 -41.33 20.45
C LEU A 278 -13.81 -41.84 21.41
N GLY A 279 -14.02 -41.74 22.73
CA GLY A 279 -13.06 -42.19 23.74
C GLY A 279 -11.79 -41.32 23.88
N HIS A 280 -11.76 -40.14 23.25
CA HIS A 280 -10.66 -39.19 23.36
C HIS A 280 -10.97 -38.07 24.37
N PRO A 281 -9.96 -37.54 25.08
CA PRO A 281 -10.13 -36.34 25.90
C PRO A 281 -10.65 -35.18 25.06
N TYR A 282 -11.63 -34.44 25.59
CA TYR A 282 -12.23 -33.30 24.92
C TYR A 282 -12.55 -32.14 25.87
N VAL A 283 -12.79 -30.97 25.28
CA VAL A 283 -13.38 -29.81 25.93
C VAL A 283 -14.44 -29.22 25.01
N ARG A 284 -15.56 -28.80 25.60
CA ARG A 284 -16.64 -28.12 24.88
C ARG A 284 -16.35 -26.63 24.78
N LEU A 285 -16.55 -26.08 23.60
CA LEU A 285 -16.48 -24.64 23.35
C LEU A 285 -17.89 -24.03 23.29
N SER A 286 -17.96 -22.71 23.33
CA SER A 286 -19.20 -21.98 23.05
C SER A 286 -19.77 -22.39 21.69
N PRO A 287 -21.05 -22.82 21.62
CA PRO A 287 -21.67 -23.20 20.37
C PRO A 287 -21.86 -21.98 19.46
N THR A 288 -22.10 -22.24 18.19
CA THR A 288 -22.54 -21.22 17.22
C THR A 288 -24.05 -21.34 17.00
N ALA A 289 -24.61 -20.51 16.11
CA ALA A 289 -26.00 -20.66 15.68
C ALA A 289 -26.27 -22.05 15.09
N THR A 290 -25.33 -22.58 14.32
CA THR A 290 -25.50 -23.78 13.46
C THR A 290 -24.82 -25.04 13.97
N PHE A 291 -23.78 -24.92 14.82
CA PHE A 291 -22.96 -26.07 15.23
C PHE A 291 -22.65 -26.07 16.73
N HIS A 292 -22.58 -27.26 17.31
CA HIS A 292 -21.86 -27.53 18.56
C HIS A 292 -20.36 -27.65 18.27
N ARG A 293 -19.52 -27.15 19.19
CA ARG A 293 -18.07 -27.05 18.99
C ARG A 293 -17.31 -27.71 20.13
N PHE A 294 -16.31 -28.49 19.77
CA PHE A 294 -15.42 -29.16 20.71
C PHE A 294 -13.98 -29.06 20.22
N VAL A 295 -13.04 -29.14 21.16
CA VAL A 295 -11.66 -29.53 20.89
C VAL A 295 -11.47 -30.94 21.43
N VAL A 296 -10.89 -31.82 20.62
CA VAL A 296 -10.73 -33.25 20.94
C VAL A 296 -9.31 -33.68 20.61
N ARG A 297 -8.67 -34.45 21.50
CA ARG A 297 -7.31 -34.98 21.29
C ARG A 297 -7.31 -36.18 20.36
N VAL A 298 -7.48 -35.92 19.07
CA VAL A 298 -7.49 -36.93 17.99
C VAL A 298 -6.22 -36.78 17.14
N PRO A 299 -5.29 -37.75 17.20
CA PRO A 299 -4.08 -37.74 16.36
C PRO A 299 -4.41 -37.60 14.88
N PRO A 300 -3.57 -36.91 14.06
CA PRO A 300 -3.85 -36.67 12.64
C PRO A 300 -4.27 -37.92 11.86
N GLY A 301 -3.57 -39.04 12.05
CA GLY A 301 -3.87 -40.31 11.37
C GLY A 301 -5.20 -40.98 11.77
N GLN A 302 -5.88 -40.49 12.81
CA GLN A 302 -7.18 -41.02 13.29
C GLN A 302 -8.35 -40.08 12.98
N ARG A 303 -8.09 -38.85 12.49
CA ARG A 303 -9.12 -37.81 12.30
C ARG A 303 -10.21 -38.24 11.31
N ALA A 304 -9.83 -38.85 10.18
CA ALA A 304 -10.78 -39.35 9.20
C ALA A 304 -11.70 -40.45 9.77
N SER A 305 -11.14 -41.39 10.54
CA SER A 305 -11.92 -42.44 11.19
C SER A 305 -12.83 -41.90 12.30
N ALA A 306 -12.37 -40.91 13.07
CA ALA A 306 -13.20 -40.22 14.05
C ALA A 306 -14.38 -39.50 13.37
N GLN A 307 -14.15 -38.83 12.23
CA GLN A 307 -15.22 -38.21 11.45
C GLN A 307 -16.22 -39.25 10.92
N GLN A 308 -15.74 -40.38 10.40
CA GLN A 308 -16.63 -41.48 9.96
C GLN A 308 -17.45 -42.03 11.13
N ALA A 309 -16.86 -42.20 12.32
CA ALA A 309 -17.55 -42.67 13.50
C ALA A 309 -18.64 -41.70 13.97
N LEU A 310 -18.37 -40.39 13.95
CA LEU A 310 -19.36 -39.37 14.33
C LEU A 310 -20.54 -39.29 13.35
N ASN A 311 -20.32 -39.62 12.07
CA ASN A 311 -21.36 -39.58 11.04
C ASN A 311 -22.08 -40.92 10.84
N ALA A 312 -21.63 -41.99 11.50
CA ALA A 312 -22.19 -43.31 11.33
C ALA A 312 -23.67 -43.35 11.77
N GLY A 313 -24.56 -43.73 10.84
CA GLY A 313 -25.99 -43.87 11.10
C GLY A 313 -26.79 -42.57 11.04
N LEU A 314 -26.19 -41.45 10.62
CA LEU A 314 -26.91 -40.21 10.37
C LEU A 314 -27.53 -40.20 8.96
N GLU A 315 -28.80 -39.80 8.87
CA GLU A 315 -29.48 -39.59 7.59
C GLU A 315 -29.12 -38.23 6.97
N GLY A 316 -29.04 -38.15 5.65
CA GLY A 316 -28.82 -36.89 4.93
C GLY A 316 -27.37 -36.37 4.91
N VAL A 317 -26.40 -37.14 5.41
CA VAL A 317 -24.96 -36.81 5.35
C VAL A 317 -24.33 -37.29 4.03
N GLU A 318 -25.05 -37.14 2.92
CA GLU A 318 -24.51 -37.48 1.59
C GLU A 318 -23.49 -36.43 1.12
N ASP A 319 -23.64 -35.19 1.60
CA ASP A 319 -22.68 -34.09 1.41
C ASP A 319 -21.95 -33.79 2.71
N VAL A 320 -20.74 -34.34 2.85
CA VAL A 320 -19.84 -34.14 4.00
C VAL A 320 -19.26 -32.72 4.08
N THR A 321 -19.63 -31.85 3.13
CA THR A 321 -19.18 -30.45 3.07
C THR A 321 -20.21 -29.45 3.60
N ASP A 322 -21.48 -29.85 3.83
CA ASP A 322 -22.44 -28.98 4.54
C ASP A 322 -22.17 -29.02 6.05
N PRO A 323 -21.66 -27.93 6.66
CA PRO A 323 -21.31 -27.96 8.07
C PRO A 323 -22.56 -28.08 8.98
N LYS A 324 -23.78 -27.87 8.45
CA LYS A 324 -25.03 -27.94 9.24
C LYS A 324 -25.52 -29.37 9.47
N VAL A 325 -25.08 -30.32 8.65
CA VAL A 325 -25.55 -31.72 8.65
C VAL A 325 -24.36 -32.64 8.90
N GLY A 326 -24.46 -33.49 9.91
CA GLY A 326 -23.38 -34.40 10.32
C GLY A 326 -22.34 -33.75 11.22
N ALA A 327 -21.11 -34.24 11.13
CA ALA A 327 -19.97 -33.84 11.94
C ALA A 327 -18.69 -33.71 11.10
N MET A 328 -17.87 -32.71 11.42
CA MET A 328 -16.57 -32.48 10.79
C MET A 328 -15.45 -32.53 11.84
N VAL A 329 -14.34 -33.18 11.49
CA VAL A 329 -13.11 -33.19 12.29
C VAL A 329 -12.04 -32.45 11.51
N LEU A 330 -11.71 -31.24 11.97
CA LEU A 330 -10.79 -30.33 11.31
C LEU A 330 -9.48 -30.22 12.09
N ASP A 331 -8.39 -29.98 11.38
CA ASP A 331 -7.12 -29.64 12.01
C ASP A 331 -7.27 -28.34 12.83
N LEU A 332 -6.55 -28.27 13.94
CA LEU A 332 -6.52 -27.09 14.80
C LEU A 332 -5.09 -26.51 14.81
N PRO A 333 -4.65 -25.85 13.72
CA PRO A 333 -3.37 -25.17 13.71
C PRO A 333 -3.39 -23.99 14.68
N ALA A 334 -2.29 -23.82 15.40
CA ALA A 334 -2.08 -22.70 16.30
C ALA A 334 -1.14 -21.69 15.64
N ASN A 335 -1.68 -20.50 15.35
CA ASN A 335 -0.96 -19.41 14.70
C ASN A 335 -0.55 -18.38 15.74
N TYR A 336 0.75 -18.05 15.80
CA TYR A 336 1.28 -17.03 16.69
C TYR A 336 2.14 -16.03 15.93
N GLY A 337 2.07 -14.75 16.30
CA GLY A 337 2.98 -13.71 15.84
C GLY A 337 3.94 -13.28 16.95
N ALA A 338 5.21 -13.06 16.62
CA ALA A 338 6.19 -12.47 17.53
C ALA A 338 7.30 -11.72 16.78
N PRO A 339 7.92 -10.69 17.38
CA PRO A 339 9.12 -10.06 16.82
C PRO A 339 10.27 -11.05 16.72
N LEU A 340 10.98 -11.08 15.59
CA LEU A 340 12.06 -12.02 15.32
C LEU A 340 13.11 -12.07 16.43
N GLY A 341 13.53 -10.90 16.93
CA GLY A 341 14.54 -10.76 17.98
C GLY A 341 14.13 -11.32 19.33
N GLU A 342 12.85 -11.60 19.52
CA GLU A 342 12.30 -12.19 20.75
C GLU A 342 12.01 -13.69 20.63
N ILE A 343 12.19 -14.27 19.44
CA ILE A 343 12.06 -15.70 19.19
C ILE A 343 13.40 -16.37 19.48
N ARG A 344 13.38 -17.42 20.29
CA ARG A 344 14.58 -18.19 20.66
C ARG A 344 14.37 -19.67 20.41
N ALA A 345 15.40 -20.34 19.90
CA ALA A 345 15.47 -21.79 19.90
C ALA A 345 16.16 -22.25 21.20
N GLU A 346 15.46 -23.05 22.00
CA GLU A 346 15.92 -23.58 23.28
C GLU A 346 15.82 -25.11 23.24
N GLY A 347 16.87 -25.77 22.75
CA GLY A 347 16.87 -27.21 22.54
C GLY A 347 15.91 -27.62 21.42
N ASP A 348 14.88 -28.39 21.74
CA ASP A 348 13.83 -28.83 20.81
C ASP A 348 12.58 -27.94 20.85
N GLN A 349 12.63 -26.80 21.55
CA GLN A 349 11.55 -25.84 21.68
C GLN A 349 11.87 -24.52 20.97
N ILE A 350 10.83 -23.84 20.49
CA ILE A 350 10.85 -22.44 20.11
C ILE A 350 10.08 -21.65 21.18
N THR A 351 10.75 -20.66 21.76
CA THR A 351 10.22 -19.80 22.83
C THR A 351 10.03 -18.37 22.32
N PHE A 352 8.85 -17.79 22.52
CA PHE A 352 8.49 -16.44 22.06
C PHE A 352 7.47 -15.77 23.01
N PRO A 353 7.36 -14.43 23.02
CA PRO A 353 6.34 -13.72 23.80
C PRO A 353 4.93 -14.08 23.31
N TYR A 354 3.98 -14.26 24.24
CA TYR A 354 2.58 -14.43 23.86
C TYR A 354 1.93 -13.12 23.43
N GLY A 355 2.23 -12.00 24.11
CA GLY A 355 1.76 -10.67 23.74
C GLY A 355 0.25 -10.61 23.43
N ASP A 356 -0.07 -10.02 22.27
CA ASP A 356 -1.45 -9.81 21.80
C ASP A 356 -2.03 -10.99 21.00
N ASN A 357 -1.41 -12.17 21.08
CA ASN A 357 -1.94 -13.35 20.40
C ASN A 357 -3.32 -13.74 20.96
N ALA A 358 -4.27 -13.99 20.06
CA ALA A 358 -5.61 -14.47 20.41
C ALA A 358 -5.76 -16.01 20.31
N THR A 359 -4.77 -16.69 19.74
CA THR A 359 -4.76 -18.14 19.58
C THR A 359 -4.53 -18.82 20.92
N SER A 360 -5.37 -19.80 21.25
CA SER A 360 -5.22 -20.65 22.44
C SER A 360 -3.80 -21.19 22.59
N PRO A 361 -3.16 -21.10 23.78
CA PRO A 361 -1.87 -21.72 24.07
C PRO A 361 -1.85 -23.25 23.97
N GLY A 362 -3.00 -23.88 23.68
CA GLY A 362 -3.20 -25.32 23.58
C GLY A 362 -3.83 -25.91 24.84
N TYR A 363 -3.95 -27.23 24.88
CA TYR A 363 -4.71 -27.93 25.93
C TYR A 363 -3.86 -28.97 26.65
N ASP A 364 -4.09 -29.13 27.95
CA ASP A 364 -3.57 -30.22 28.77
C ASP A 364 -4.67 -31.25 29.05
N VAL A 365 -4.28 -32.51 29.26
CA VAL A 365 -5.22 -33.55 29.74
C VAL A 365 -5.18 -33.56 31.25
N VAL A 366 -6.30 -33.20 31.87
CA VAL A 366 -6.51 -33.21 33.33
C VAL A 366 -7.75 -34.06 33.60
N ASP A 367 -7.60 -35.12 34.39
CA ASP A 367 -8.68 -36.05 34.74
C ASP A 367 -9.45 -36.59 33.52
N GLY A 368 -8.73 -36.88 32.43
CA GLY A 368 -9.30 -37.42 31.19
C GLY A 368 -10.04 -36.39 30.32
N ARG A 369 -10.05 -35.11 30.69
CA ARG A 369 -10.63 -34.01 29.91
C ARG A 369 -9.55 -33.06 29.42
N LEU A 370 -9.85 -32.32 28.36
CA LEU A 370 -9.00 -31.22 27.96
C LEU A 370 -9.29 -29.99 28.80
N VAL A 371 -8.23 -29.31 29.24
CA VAL A 371 -8.28 -28.01 29.91
C VAL A 371 -7.35 -27.09 29.16
N GLU A 372 -7.84 -25.91 28.79
CA GLU A 372 -7.04 -24.92 28.09
C GLU A 372 -5.90 -24.43 28.98
N ARG A 373 -4.69 -24.37 28.41
CA ARG A 373 -3.52 -23.84 29.11
C ARG A 373 -3.69 -22.34 29.32
N PRO A 374 -3.40 -21.82 30.53
CA PRO A 374 -3.45 -20.38 30.76
C PRO A 374 -2.40 -19.68 29.89
N ALA A 375 -2.76 -18.51 29.35
CA ALA A 375 -1.82 -17.65 28.67
C ALA A 375 -0.69 -17.26 29.64
N ARG A 376 0.55 -17.44 29.19
CA ARG A 376 1.77 -17.04 29.91
C ARG A 376 2.42 -15.89 29.15
N GLU A 377 3.29 -15.14 29.80
CA GLU A 377 4.06 -14.08 29.15
C GLU A 377 4.88 -14.61 27.95
N ARG A 378 5.42 -15.82 28.08
CA ARG A 378 6.13 -16.53 27.00
C ARG A 378 5.55 -17.91 26.79
N LEU A 379 5.44 -18.31 25.53
CA LEU A 379 5.13 -19.67 25.12
C LEU A 379 6.40 -20.38 24.68
N SER A 380 6.45 -21.68 24.95
CA SER A 380 7.46 -22.60 24.44
C SER A 380 6.72 -23.75 23.76
N LEU A 381 7.00 -23.95 22.47
CA LEU A 381 6.35 -24.99 21.66
C LEU A 381 7.40 -25.85 20.93
N PRO A 382 7.14 -27.14 20.70
CA PRO A 382 8.12 -28.01 20.07
C PRO A 382 8.42 -27.60 18.63
N VAL A 383 9.71 -27.55 18.27
CA VAL A 383 10.17 -27.33 16.88
C VAL A 383 9.54 -28.35 15.93
N ALA A 384 9.42 -29.61 16.37
CA ALA A 384 8.83 -30.68 15.57
C ALA A 384 7.35 -30.45 15.22
N ALA A 385 6.66 -29.57 15.94
CA ALA A 385 5.28 -29.17 15.66
C ALA A 385 5.19 -27.92 14.75
N LEU A 386 6.31 -27.22 14.49
CA LEU A 386 6.34 -26.06 13.61
C LEU A 386 6.22 -26.51 12.14
N THR A 387 5.09 -26.20 11.51
CA THR A 387 4.82 -26.62 10.12
C THR A 387 5.00 -25.49 9.12
N SER A 388 4.88 -24.24 9.55
CA SER A 388 5.10 -23.07 8.71
C SER A 388 5.63 -21.90 9.53
N ALA A 389 6.49 -21.10 8.92
CA ALA A 389 6.95 -19.83 9.45
C ALA A 389 6.96 -18.79 8.34
N ARG A 390 6.51 -17.57 8.62
CA ARG A 390 6.46 -16.46 7.65
C ARG A 390 7.04 -15.21 8.27
N LEU A 391 7.99 -14.59 7.59
CA LEU A 391 8.43 -13.24 7.92
C LEU A 391 7.42 -12.24 7.34
N GLU A 392 6.87 -11.38 8.18
CA GLU A 392 5.99 -10.28 7.81
C GLU A 392 6.79 -8.99 7.86
N ARG A 393 7.09 -8.46 6.66
CA ARG A 393 7.83 -7.21 6.49
C ARG A 393 6.88 -6.11 6.05
N VAL A 394 6.83 -5.03 6.81
CA VAL A 394 6.14 -3.81 6.37
C VAL A 394 6.85 -3.29 5.11
N ILE A 395 6.06 -3.01 4.07
CA ILE A 395 6.55 -2.43 2.84
C ILE A 395 6.73 -0.93 3.06
N GLU A 396 7.98 -0.50 3.14
CA GLU A 396 8.35 0.90 3.15
C GLU A 396 8.51 1.40 1.71
N VAL A 397 7.94 2.57 1.42
CA VAL A 397 8.08 3.23 0.12
C VAL A 397 9.49 3.80 0.01
N ASP A 398 10.30 3.26 -0.90
CA ASP A 398 11.70 3.63 -1.05
C ASP A 398 11.84 4.96 -1.80
N PRO A 399 12.38 6.04 -1.19
CA PRO A 399 12.58 7.32 -1.87
C PRO A 399 13.47 7.21 -3.10
N ASP A 400 14.45 6.31 -3.09
CA ASP A 400 15.37 6.09 -4.20
C ASP A 400 14.80 5.10 -5.24
N GLY A 401 13.59 4.59 -4.99
CA GLY A 401 12.80 3.80 -5.92
C GLY A 401 12.33 4.59 -7.14
N PHE A 402 11.48 3.96 -7.94
CA PHE A 402 11.03 4.47 -9.23
C PHE A 402 9.53 4.40 -9.41
N VAL A 403 9.01 5.30 -10.23
CA VAL A 403 7.63 5.26 -10.73
C VAL A 403 7.62 5.38 -12.24
N VAL A 404 6.82 4.54 -12.90
CA VAL A 404 6.48 4.72 -14.31
C VAL A 404 5.24 5.62 -14.37
N ALA A 405 5.40 6.86 -14.85
CA ALA A 405 4.28 7.75 -15.12
C ALA A 405 3.61 7.30 -16.43
N VAL A 406 2.61 6.44 -16.31
CA VAL A 406 2.01 5.71 -17.44
C VAL A 406 1.29 6.70 -18.36
N GLY A 407 1.54 6.54 -19.66
CA GLY A 407 0.96 7.38 -20.70
C GLY A 407 1.67 8.73 -20.91
N GLU A 408 2.65 9.11 -20.10
CA GLU A 408 3.48 10.29 -20.41
C GLU A 408 4.38 9.99 -21.61
N GLN A 409 4.13 10.59 -22.77
CA GLN A 409 4.97 10.42 -23.96
C GLN A 409 5.95 11.58 -24.14
N PRO A 410 7.12 11.36 -24.78
CA PRO A 410 8.06 12.42 -25.11
C PRO A 410 7.42 13.60 -25.88
N GLY A 411 6.51 13.29 -26.81
CA GLY A 411 5.80 14.29 -27.62
C GLY A 411 4.94 15.26 -26.79
N ASP A 412 4.39 14.79 -25.68
CA ASP A 412 3.51 15.60 -24.81
C ASP A 412 4.29 16.66 -24.02
N ALA A 413 5.61 16.49 -23.87
CA ALA A 413 6.49 17.40 -23.13
C ALA A 413 6.94 18.63 -23.94
N TRP A 414 6.36 18.89 -25.12
CA TRP A 414 6.78 19.98 -26.00
C TRP A 414 6.63 21.38 -25.35
N THR A 415 5.61 21.58 -24.50
CA THR A 415 5.40 22.84 -23.77
C THR A 415 6.57 23.13 -22.84
N MET A 416 7.05 22.12 -22.13
CA MET A 416 8.24 22.23 -21.27
C MET A 416 9.50 22.49 -22.09
N GLY A 417 9.64 21.83 -23.25
CA GLY A 417 10.73 22.11 -24.19
C GLY A 417 10.71 23.56 -24.69
N ALA A 418 9.54 24.09 -25.06
CA ALA A 418 9.38 25.48 -25.50
C ALA A 418 9.69 26.49 -24.38
N LEU A 419 9.24 26.21 -23.15
CA LEU A 419 9.54 27.04 -21.98
C LEU A 419 11.04 27.03 -21.65
N TRP A 420 11.72 25.89 -21.75
CA TRP A 420 13.17 25.80 -21.57
C TRP A 420 13.91 26.65 -22.61
N LEU A 421 13.52 26.58 -23.88
CA LEU A 421 14.09 27.41 -24.95
C LEU A 421 13.84 28.91 -24.71
N LEU A 422 12.65 29.28 -24.25
CA LEU A 422 12.33 30.66 -23.89
C LEU A 422 13.21 31.16 -22.74
N ALA A 423 13.36 30.37 -21.67
CA ALA A 423 14.26 30.67 -20.57
C ALA A 423 15.70 30.85 -21.08
N LEU A 424 16.17 29.97 -21.98
CA LEU A 424 17.52 30.05 -22.56
C LEU A 424 17.75 31.37 -23.30
N VAL A 425 16.78 31.79 -24.12
CA VAL A 425 16.85 33.04 -24.87
C VAL A 425 16.89 34.25 -23.93
N ILE A 426 16.03 34.27 -22.90
CA ILE A 426 15.97 35.36 -21.92
C ILE A 426 17.29 35.44 -21.13
N THR A 427 17.77 34.32 -20.61
CA THR A 427 19.04 34.23 -19.86
C THR A 427 20.21 34.65 -20.73
N GLY A 428 20.29 34.14 -21.97
CA GLY A 428 21.35 34.47 -22.92
C GLY A 428 21.38 35.96 -23.27
N ALA A 429 20.22 36.59 -23.48
CA ALA A 429 20.13 38.02 -23.77
C ALA A 429 20.59 38.89 -22.59
N ASN A 430 20.27 38.50 -21.36
CA ASN A 430 20.70 39.21 -20.15
C ASN A 430 22.20 39.00 -19.89
N LEU A 431 22.72 37.79 -20.11
CA LEU A 431 24.14 37.51 -20.00
C LEU A 431 24.97 38.31 -21.03
N ALA A 432 24.52 38.36 -22.29
CA ALA A 432 25.15 39.17 -23.32
C ALA A 432 25.13 40.67 -22.96
N SER A 433 24.03 41.16 -22.39
CA SER A 433 23.90 42.54 -21.92
C SER A 433 24.88 42.86 -20.79
N LEU A 434 25.07 41.95 -19.83
CA LEU A 434 26.06 42.07 -18.76
C LEU A 434 27.49 42.11 -19.30
N VAL A 435 27.83 41.21 -20.23
CA VAL A 435 29.15 41.16 -20.86
C VAL A 435 29.44 42.46 -21.61
N LEU A 436 28.47 42.98 -22.37
CA LEU A 436 28.61 44.26 -23.07
C LEU A 436 28.74 45.45 -22.11
N TRP A 437 27.98 45.45 -21.02
CA TRP A 437 28.09 46.48 -19.98
C TRP A 437 29.48 46.47 -19.33
N TRP A 438 29.98 45.28 -18.99
CA TRP A 438 31.29 45.11 -18.37
C TRP A 438 32.42 45.55 -19.32
N ARG A 439 32.38 45.13 -20.59
CA ARG A 439 33.34 45.57 -21.62
C ARG A 439 33.38 47.09 -21.79
N ARG A 440 32.24 47.77 -21.71
CA ARG A 440 32.15 49.25 -21.78
C ARG A 440 32.65 49.97 -20.53
N ARG A 441 32.85 49.26 -19.42
CA ARG A 441 33.34 49.83 -18.16
C ARG A 441 34.83 49.56 -17.95
N SER A 442 35.36 48.51 -18.58
CA SER A 442 36.76 48.07 -18.47
C SER A 442 37.67 48.57 -19.59
N GLY A 443 37.12 49.12 -20.67
CA GLY A 443 37.85 49.88 -21.70
C GLY A 443 37.37 51.31 -21.69
#